data_AF-A0A1F9ZNC8-F1
#
_entry.id   AF-A0A1F9ZNC8-F1
#
_cell.length_a   1.000
_cell.length_b   1.000
_cell.length_c   1.000
_cell.angle_alpha   90.00
_cell.angle_beta   90.00
_cell.angle_gamma   90.00
#
_symmetry.space_group_name_H-M   'P 1'
#
loop_
_entity.id
_entity.type
_entity.pdbx_description
1 polymer ?
#
loop_
_entity_poly.entity_id
_entity_poly.type
_entity_poly.pdbx_seq_one_letter_code
_entity_poly.pdbx_strand_id
1 'polypeptide(L)'
;MALKVKGMIPEDDSRVAAIGHPAPPWMVNYADLMTELVCFFVILYALSAALNKDMQNAQEQIKDMMEKGTMQGQVAMDKEGLRITLEEQKTQMFFESGRAELTADMEGALERLVPVLVPLAGKYDILVEGHTDDVPIATKQFASNWELSTARATNVVKDLLTKKGFLPAKLAAIGYGEYHPIVVNNTAENRKRNRRVVFFVKTNSYPDKKAVAPGEKKAAHGAPAQPAAAPEGGAEPAAQPEAPPAEQPEAAPAGEEAQPVEGR
;
A
#
# COMPACT_ATOMS: atom_id res chain seq x y z
N MET A 1 -52.04 -66.52 -12.00
CA MET A 1 -52.43 -66.32 -10.59
C MET A 1 -51.57 -65.21 -10.02
N ALA A 2 -52.15 -64.04 -9.72
CA ALA A 2 -51.43 -62.93 -9.10
C ALA A 2 -51.31 -63.18 -7.59
N LEU A 3 -50.09 -63.15 -7.06
CA LEU A 3 -49.80 -63.30 -5.63
C LEU A 3 -50.32 -62.06 -4.88
N LYS A 4 -51.34 -62.24 -4.04
CA LYS A 4 -51.93 -61.18 -3.23
C LYS A 4 -51.13 -61.05 -1.92
N VAL A 5 -50.19 -60.10 -1.87
CA VAL A 5 -49.36 -59.82 -0.70
C VAL A 5 -50.23 -59.20 0.41
N LYS A 6 -50.26 -59.83 1.59
CA LYS A 6 -51.15 -59.46 2.69
C LYS A 6 -50.66 -58.18 3.37
N GLY A 7 -51.44 -57.10 3.28
CA GLY A 7 -51.20 -55.83 4.00
C GLY A 7 -50.96 -54.61 3.11
N MET A 8 -50.79 -54.77 1.79
CA MET A 8 -50.80 -53.65 0.84
C MET A 8 -52.22 -53.37 0.35
N ILE A 9 -52.55 -52.09 0.27
CA ILE A 9 -53.81 -51.63 -0.33
C ILE A 9 -53.71 -51.88 -1.85
N PRO A 10 -54.72 -52.49 -2.50
CA PRO A 10 -54.73 -52.68 -3.96
C PRO A 10 -54.64 -51.34 -4.70
N GLU A 11 -53.94 -51.27 -5.84
CA GLU A 11 -53.84 -50.05 -6.67
C GLU A 11 -55.21 -49.53 -7.13
N ASP A 12 -56.21 -50.41 -7.19
CA ASP A 12 -57.59 -50.11 -7.58
C ASP A 12 -58.48 -49.61 -6.41
N ASP A 13 -57.95 -49.47 -5.19
CA ASP A 13 -58.72 -48.99 -4.03
C ASP A 13 -58.90 -47.47 -4.09
N SER A 14 -60.14 -47.00 -3.94
CA SER A 14 -60.53 -45.58 -3.87
C SER A 14 -59.77 -44.72 -2.84
N ARG A 15 -59.12 -45.34 -1.85
CA ARG A 15 -58.28 -44.67 -0.84
C ARG A 15 -56.84 -44.47 -1.29
N VAL A 16 -56.42 -45.15 -2.35
CA VAL A 16 -55.13 -44.93 -3.02
C VAL A 16 -55.38 -43.83 -4.05
N ALA A 17 -54.74 -42.67 -3.87
CA ALA A 17 -54.73 -41.65 -4.91
C ALA A 17 -54.04 -42.23 -6.15
N ALA A 18 -54.82 -42.65 -7.15
CA ALA A 18 -54.31 -43.35 -8.33
C ALA A 18 -53.26 -42.54 -9.10
N ILE A 19 -53.31 -41.20 -9.00
CA ILE A 19 -52.36 -40.29 -9.64
C ILE A 19 -52.29 -39.05 -8.73
N GLY A 20 -51.19 -38.89 -7.99
CA GLY A 20 -50.76 -37.52 -7.70
C GLY A 20 -50.49 -36.87 -9.04
N HIS A 21 -51.18 -35.77 -9.37
CA HIS A 21 -50.99 -35.08 -10.66
C HIS A 21 -49.48 -34.93 -10.89
N PRO A 22 -48.95 -35.40 -12.03
CA PRO A 22 -47.51 -35.31 -12.27
C PRO A 22 -47.12 -33.86 -12.10
N ALA A 23 -46.00 -33.63 -11.41
CA ALA A 23 -45.41 -32.30 -11.33
C ALA A 23 -45.37 -31.71 -12.75
N PRO A 24 -45.78 -30.45 -12.94
CA PRO A 24 -45.74 -29.82 -14.24
C PRO A 24 -44.35 -30.00 -14.88
N PRO A 25 -44.24 -30.28 -16.19
CA PRO A 25 -42.96 -30.57 -16.84
C PRO A 25 -41.89 -29.49 -16.66
N TRP A 26 -42.29 -28.23 -16.46
CA TRP A 26 -41.39 -27.11 -16.18
C TRP A 26 -40.69 -27.21 -14.82
N MET A 27 -41.28 -27.93 -13.86
CA MET A 27 -40.75 -28.06 -12.50
C MET A 27 -39.41 -28.79 -12.48
N VAL A 28 -39.19 -29.73 -13.41
CA VAL A 28 -37.92 -30.45 -13.52
C VAL A 28 -36.80 -29.50 -13.97
N ASN A 29 -37.04 -28.70 -15.01
CA ASN A 29 -36.06 -27.72 -15.48
C ASN A 29 -35.81 -26.61 -14.46
N TYR A 30 -36.84 -26.20 -13.72
CA TYR A 30 -36.70 -25.24 -12.62
C TYR A 30 -35.89 -25.81 -11.46
N ALA A 31 -36.14 -27.07 -11.06
CA ALA A 31 -35.38 -27.74 -10.03
C ALA A 31 -33.91 -27.89 -10.44
N ASP A 32 -33.65 -28.24 -11.70
CA ASP A 32 -32.29 -28.33 -12.25
C ASP A 32 -31.54 -26.99 -12.16
N LEU A 33 -32.15 -25.90 -12.64
CA LEU A 33 -31.57 -24.55 -12.53
C LEU A 33 -31.32 -24.13 -11.07
N MET A 34 -32.24 -24.47 -10.16
CA MET A 34 -32.06 -24.17 -8.74
C MET A 34 -30.93 -24.99 -8.13
N THR A 35 -30.78 -26.26 -8.50
CA THR A 35 -29.66 -27.09 -8.05
C THR A 35 -28.34 -26.63 -8.64
N GLU A 36 -28.29 -26.25 -9.91
CA GLU A 36 -27.09 -25.67 -10.53
C GLU A 36 -26.68 -24.36 -9.85
N LEU A 37 -27.65 -23.49 -9.53
CA LEU A 37 -27.40 -22.25 -8.80
C LEU A 37 -26.81 -22.52 -7.40
N VAL A 38 -27.40 -23.47 -6.65
CA VAL A 38 -26.90 -23.86 -5.33
C VAL A 38 -25.50 -24.45 -5.44
N CYS A 39 -25.27 -25.37 -6.38
CA CYS A 39 -23.95 -25.94 -6.64
C CYS A 39 -22.92 -24.87 -7.00
N PHE A 40 -23.28 -23.90 -7.84
CA PHE A 40 -22.43 -22.77 -8.20
C PHE A 40 -22.04 -21.93 -6.98
N PHE A 41 -22.99 -21.56 -6.12
CA PHE A 41 -22.68 -20.79 -4.91
C PHE A 41 -21.89 -21.59 -3.88
N VAL A 42 -22.13 -22.90 -3.75
CA VAL A 42 -21.32 -23.77 -2.89
C VAL A 42 -19.88 -23.87 -3.39
N ILE A 43 -19.66 -23.98 -4.70
CA ILE A 43 -18.32 -23.95 -5.30
C ILE A 43 -17.65 -22.60 -5.06
N LEU A 44 -18.36 -21.48 -5.28
CA LEU A 44 -17.82 -20.14 -5.01
C LEU A 44 -17.47 -19.94 -3.53
N TYR A 45 -18.31 -20.42 -2.62
CA TYR A 45 -18.04 -20.36 -1.19
C TYR A 45 -16.81 -21.21 -0.82
N ALA A 46 -16.69 -22.41 -1.35
CA ALA A 46 -15.53 -23.28 -1.12
C ALA A 46 -14.23 -22.64 -1.66
N LEU A 47 -14.26 -22.02 -2.84
CA LEU A 47 -13.13 -21.29 -3.39
C LEU A 47 -12.77 -20.06 -2.54
N SER A 48 -13.77 -19.30 -2.08
CA SER A 48 -13.55 -18.16 -1.19
C SER A 48 -12.93 -18.57 0.15
N ALA A 49 -13.33 -19.72 0.70
CA ALA A 49 -12.74 -20.26 1.94
C ALA A 49 -11.31 -20.76 1.72
N ALA A 50 -11.02 -21.39 0.57
CA ALA A 50 -9.69 -21.89 0.24
C ALA A 50 -8.65 -20.78 0.03
N LEU A 51 -9.02 -19.66 -0.59
CA LEU A 51 -8.12 -18.52 -0.83
C LEU A 51 -7.59 -17.90 0.46
N ASN A 52 -8.34 -17.98 1.56
CA ASN A 52 -7.95 -17.36 2.83
C ASN A 52 -7.13 -18.27 3.74
N LYS A 53 -6.98 -19.56 3.43
CA LYS A 53 -6.35 -20.53 4.34
C LYS A 53 -4.89 -20.20 4.65
N ASP A 54 -4.13 -19.78 3.65
CA ASP A 54 -2.72 -19.39 3.83
C ASP A 54 -2.58 -18.16 4.73
N MET A 55 -3.45 -17.16 4.52
CA MET A 55 -3.49 -15.95 5.34
C MET A 55 -3.94 -16.22 6.77
N GLN A 56 -4.90 -17.13 6.98
CA GLN A 56 -5.34 -17.56 8.31
C GLN A 56 -4.23 -18.29 9.07
N ASN A 57 -3.53 -19.22 8.42
CA ASN A 57 -2.40 -19.91 9.03
C ASN A 57 -1.28 -18.92 9.43
N ALA A 58 -0.98 -17.95 8.55
CA ALA A 58 -0.01 -16.91 8.85
C ALA A 58 -0.45 -16.01 10.00
N GLN A 59 -1.74 -15.63 10.05
CA GLN A 59 -2.30 -14.88 11.17
C GLN A 59 -2.12 -15.64 12.49
N GLU A 60 -2.44 -16.93 12.53
CA GLU A 60 -2.32 -17.76 13.73
C GLU A 60 -0.87 -17.91 14.17
N GLN A 61 0.06 -18.15 13.24
CA GLN A 61 1.49 -18.22 13.55
C GLN A 61 2.02 -16.91 14.13
N ILE A 62 1.68 -15.76 13.54
CA ILE A 62 2.16 -14.47 14.04
C ILE A 62 1.49 -14.13 15.37
N LYS A 63 0.21 -14.46 15.55
CA LYS A 63 -0.49 -14.29 16.82
C LYS A 63 0.18 -15.09 17.93
N ASP A 64 0.55 -16.34 17.67
CA ASP A 64 1.31 -17.18 18.61
C ASP A 64 2.68 -16.57 18.95
N MET A 65 3.41 -16.02 17.96
CA MET A 65 4.66 -15.31 18.21
C MET A 65 4.48 -14.06 19.10
N MET A 66 3.36 -13.35 18.95
CA MET A 66 3.03 -12.18 19.77
C MET A 66 2.60 -12.58 21.19
N GLU A 67 1.82 -13.64 21.35
CA GLU A 67 1.41 -14.17 22.66
C GLU A 67 2.61 -14.69 23.46
N LYS A 68 3.61 -15.29 22.78
CA LYS A 68 4.88 -15.71 23.39
C LYS A 68 5.79 -14.54 23.80
N GLY A 69 5.38 -13.29 23.58
CA GLY A 69 6.11 -12.09 23.98
C GLY A 69 7.41 -11.86 23.20
N THR A 70 7.61 -12.56 22.08
CA THR A 70 8.83 -12.41 21.28
C THR A 70 8.76 -11.17 20.37
N MET A 71 7.54 -10.74 20.02
CA MET A 71 7.28 -9.52 19.27
C MET A 71 6.07 -8.80 19.85
N GLN A 72 6.10 -7.48 19.87
CA GLN A 72 4.98 -6.65 20.32
C GLN A 72 4.32 -5.98 19.12
N GLY A 73 3.01 -6.15 19.02
CA GLY A 73 2.26 -5.71 17.86
C GLY A 73 0.84 -6.26 17.88
N GLN A 74 0.17 -6.10 16.74
CA GLN A 74 -1.19 -6.59 16.53
C GLN A 74 -1.28 -7.24 15.15
N VAL A 75 -2.07 -8.30 15.05
CA VAL A 75 -2.42 -8.91 13.76
C VAL A 75 -3.93 -8.83 13.58
N ALA A 76 -4.35 -8.29 12.45
CA ALA A 76 -5.75 -8.21 12.06
C ALA A 76 -5.93 -8.78 10.65
N MET A 77 -7.07 -9.45 10.43
CA MET A 77 -7.50 -9.89 9.12
C MET A 77 -8.66 -9.02 8.66
N ASP A 78 -8.47 -8.35 7.55
CA ASP A 78 -9.49 -7.52 6.91
C ASP A 78 -9.96 -8.15 5.60
N LYS A 79 -11.04 -7.61 5.02
CA LYS A 79 -11.53 -8.05 3.70
C LYS A 79 -10.51 -7.87 2.57
N GLU A 80 -9.57 -6.96 2.76
CA GLU A 80 -8.55 -6.60 1.78
C GLU A 80 -7.25 -7.41 1.95
N GLY A 81 -7.07 -8.09 3.10
CA GLY A 81 -5.88 -8.88 3.39
C GLY A 81 -5.47 -8.92 4.86
N LEU A 82 -4.26 -9.43 5.11
CA LEU A 82 -3.66 -9.59 6.43
C LEU A 82 -2.84 -8.36 6.80
N ARG A 83 -3.17 -7.69 7.91
CA ARG A 83 -2.40 -6.57 8.48
C ARG A 83 -1.63 -7.03 9.70
N ILE A 84 -0.30 -6.85 9.65
CA ILE A 84 0.61 -7.12 10.75
C ILE A 84 1.21 -5.79 11.18
N THR A 85 0.86 -5.31 12.36
CA THR A 85 1.31 -4.03 12.90
C THR A 85 2.40 -4.27 13.92
N LEU A 86 3.60 -3.74 13.69
CA LEU A 86 4.68 -3.69 14.66
C LEU A 86 4.72 -2.31 15.30
N GLU A 87 4.47 -2.24 16.61
CA GLU A 87 4.44 -0.99 17.39
C GLU A 87 5.77 -0.79 18.12
N GLU A 88 6.31 0.42 18.11
CA GLU A 88 7.52 0.74 18.87
C GLU A 88 7.21 0.83 20.39
N GLN A 89 8.10 0.30 21.23
CA GLN A 89 7.93 0.30 22.69
C GLN A 89 9.16 0.87 23.43
N LYS A 90 9.09 0.94 24.78
CA LYS A 90 10.17 1.48 25.61
C LYS A 90 11.50 0.73 25.45
N THR A 91 11.45 -0.58 25.19
CA THR A 91 12.63 -1.46 25.14
C THR A 91 13.08 -1.78 23.72
N GLN A 92 12.19 -1.62 22.74
CA GLN A 92 12.44 -1.93 21.33
C GLN A 92 12.22 -0.67 20.52
N MET A 93 13.31 -0.07 20.07
CA MET A 93 13.29 1.05 19.13
C MET A 93 13.54 0.51 17.74
N PHE A 94 12.65 0.76 16.79
CA PHE A 94 12.83 0.25 15.43
C PHE A 94 13.69 1.16 14.57
N PHE A 95 13.68 2.45 14.90
CA PHE A 95 14.41 3.49 14.22
C PHE A 95 14.92 4.49 15.25
N GLU A 96 16.08 5.05 14.98
CA GLU A 96 16.55 6.18 15.77
C GLU A 96 15.70 7.44 15.50
N SER A 97 15.71 8.37 16.46
CA SER A 97 14.95 9.62 16.34
C SER A 97 15.43 10.45 15.14
N GLY A 98 14.49 10.86 14.28
CA GLY A 98 14.76 11.63 13.06
C GLY A 98 15.55 10.87 11.98
N ARG A 99 15.74 9.56 12.16
CA ARG A 99 16.53 8.68 11.29
C ARG A 99 15.68 7.55 10.72
N ALA A 100 16.13 7.03 9.58
CA ALA A 100 15.43 5.98 8.84
C ALA A 100 16.19 4.65 8.85
N GLU A 101 17.39 4.62 9.40
CA GLU A 101 18.21 3.43 9.55
C GLU A 101 17.55 2.43 10.52
N LEU A 102 17.59 1.15 10.15
CA LEU A 102 17.04 0.07 10.96
C LEU A 102 17.96 -0.22 12.15
N THR A 103 17.36 -0.42 13.31
CA THR A 103 18.07 -0.88 14.51
C THR A 103 18.18 -2.41 14.52
N ALA A 104 19.06 -2.94 15.38
CA ALA A 104 19.18 -4.39 15.59
C ALA A 104 17.88 -5.03 16.10
N ASP A 105 17.06 -4.28 16.86
CA ASP A 105 15.76 -4.75 17.32
C ASP A 105 14.78 -4.95 16.16
N MET A 106 14.75 -4.00 15.22
CA MET A 106 13.92 -4.12 14.02
C MET A 106 14.41 -5.25 13.12
N GLU A 107 15.72 -5.36 12.91
CA GLU A 107 16.29 -6.47 12.15
C GLU A 107 15.89 -7.81 12.77
N GLY A 108 16.04 -7.96 14.09
CA GLY A 108 15.62 -9.15 14.85
C GLY A 108 14.12 -9.45 14.74
N ALA A 109 13.26 -8.43 14.70
CA ALA A 109 11.83 -8.59 14.46
C ALA A 109 11.55 -9.09 13.03
N LEU A 110 12.22 -8.51 12.04
CA LEU A 110 12.13 -8.96 10.64
C LEU A 110 12.58 -10.41 10.49
N GLU A 111 13.66 -10.84 11.14
CA GLU A 111 14.14 -12.24 11.02
C GLU A 111 13.10 -13.27 11.44
N ARG A 112 12.26 -12.94 12.42
CA ARG A 112 11.19 -13.80 12.92
C ARG A 112 9.95 -13.77 12.02
N LEU A 113 9.71 -12.64 11.37
CA LEU A 113 8.54 -12.42 10.51
C LEU A 113 8.74 -12.98 9.10
N VAL A 114 9.98 -12.95 8.60
CA VAL A 114 10.37 -13.39 7.25
C VAL A 114 9.93 -14.83 6.92
N PRO A 115 10.11 -15.85 7.78
CA PRO A 115 9.66 -17.21 7.50
C PRO A 115 8.15 -17.33 7.22
N VAL A 116 7.35 -16.41 7.77
CA VAL A 116 5.89 -16.36 7.53
C VAL A 116 5.58 -15.55 6.27
N LEU A 117 6.30 -14.45 6.03
CA LEU A 117 6.03 -13.55 4.92
C LEU A 117 6.55 -14.04 3.57
N VAL A 118 7.68 -14.77 3.50
CA VAL A 118 8.25 -15.25 2.24
C VAL A 118 7.30 -16.20 1.48
N PRO A 119 6.68 -17.21 2.13
CA PRO A 119 5.67 -18.05 1.47
C PRO A 119 4.48 -17.25 0.95
N LEU A 120 4.04 -16.23 1.71
CA LEU A 120 2.94 -15.36 1.30
C LEU A 120 3.32 -14.49 0.09
N ALA A 121 4.54 -13.95 0.08
CA ALA A 121 5.06 -13.14 -1.03
C ALA A 121 5.11 -13.91 -2.36
N GLY A 122 5.12 -15.25 -2.33
CA GLY A 122 5.01 -16.06 -3.54
C GLY A 122 3.64 -15.97 -4.24
N LYS A 123 2.59 -15.56 -3.53
CA LYS A 123 1.20 -15.51 -4.04
C LYS A 123 0.60 -14.11 -3.98
N TYR A 124 0.93 -13.37 -2.92
CA TYR A 124 0.34 -12.08 -2.57
C TYR A 124 1.37 -10.96 -2.62
N ASP A 125 0.90 -9.75 -2.85
CA ASP A 125 1.75 -8.56 -2.74
C ASP A 125 1.76 -8.07 -1.29
N ILE A 126 2.93 -7.63 -0.83
CA ILE A 126 3.16 -7.14 0.52
C ILE A 126 3.51 -5.65 0.47
N LEU A 127 2.68 -4.85 1.12
CA LEU A 127 2.86 -3.42 1.27
C LEU A 127 3.45 -3.16 2.66
N VAL A 128 4.54 -2.43 2.71
CA VAL A 128 5.17 -1.97 3.95
C VAL A 128 4.80 -0.52 4.16
N GLU A 129 4.04 -0.25 5.22
CA GLU A 129 3.53 1.07 5.54
C GLU A 129 4.29 1.66 6.73
N GLY A 130 4.84 2.85 6.56
CA GLY A 130 5.52 3.60 7.61
C GLY A 130 4.60 4.66 8.22
N HIS A 131 4.56 4.71 9.56
CA HIS A 131 3.83 5.72 10.31
C HIS A 131 4.74 6.42 11.32
N THR A 132 4.47 7.70 11.56
CA THR A 132 5.16 8.55 12.54
C THR A 132 4.17 9.13 13.56
N ASP A 133 4.70 9.71 14.64
CA ASP A 133 3.90 10.54 15.55
C ASP A 133 3.71 11.96 14.99
N ASP A 134 2.99 12.79 15.75
CA ASP A 134 2.65 14.17 15.43
C ASP A 134 3.76 15.18 15.75
N VAL A 135 4.91 14.72 16.25
CA VAL A 135 6.00 15.63 16.61
C VAL A 135 6.66 16.08 15.31
N PRO A 136 6.60 17.37 14.95
CA PRO A 136 7.15 17.82 13.68
C PRO A 136 8.67 17.63 13.66
N ILE A 137 9.17 17.09 12.56
CA ILE A 137 10.61 17.01 12.30
C ILE A 137 10.97 17.92 11.14
N ALA A 138 12.15 18.51 11.23
CA ALA A 138 12.83 19.16 10.12
C ALA A 138 14.33 18.89 10.29
N THR A 139 14.83 17.85 9.62
CA THR A 139 16.25 17.50 9.62
C THR A 139 16.86 17.88 8.28
N LYS A 140 18.19 17.84 8.18
CA LYS A 140 18.87 18.03 6.88
C LYS A 140 18.50 16.96 5.84
N GLN A 141 18.06 15.79 6.30
CA GLN A 141 17.78 14.63 5.47
C GLN A 141 16.29 14.47 5.15
N PHE A 142 15.41 14.90 6.06
CA PHE A 142 13.96 14.80 5.92
C PHE A 142 13.31 16.12 6.28
N ALA A 143 12.61 16.71 5.32
CA ALA A 143 11.92 17.99 5.51
C ALA A 143 10.61 17.84 6.30
N SER A 144 10.03 16.63 6.35
CA SER A 144 8.78 16.36 7.05
C SER A 144 8.66 14.92 7.57
N ASN A 145 7.70 14.71 8.48
CA ASN A 145 7.28 13.39 8.96
C ASN A 145 6.84 12.46 7.82
N TRP A 146 6.24 13.02 6.77
CA TRP A 146 5.81 12.27 5.60
C TRP A 146 6.99 11.63 4.87
N GLU A 147 8.06 12.40 4.63
CA GLU A 147 9.29 11.91 4.02
C GLU A 147 10.00 10.87 4.91
N LEU A 148 10.09 11.12 6.21
CA LEU A 148 10.70 10.17 7.15
C LEU A 148 9.94 8.84 7.15
N SER A 149 8.60 8.86 7.18
CA SER A 149 7.78 7.65 7.17
C SER A 149 8.00 6.81 5.90
N THR A 150 8.09 7.48 4.75
CA THR A 150 8.35 6.85 3.45
C THR A 150 9.76 6.25 3.41
N ALA A 151 10.75 6.98 3.91
CA ALA A 151 12.14 6.52 3.97
C ALA A 151 12.30 5.31 4.89
N ARG A 152 11.64 5.29 6.05
CA ARG A 152 11.61 4.15 6.97
C ARG A 152 11.01 2.91 6.31
N ALA A 153 9.85 3.04 5.67
CA ALA A 153 9.23 1.95 4.93
C ALA A 153 10.14 1.43 3.80
N THR A 154 10.81 2.35 3.09
CA THR A 154 11.76 2.00 2.02
C THR A 154 12.97 1.22 2.55
N ASN A 155 13.52 1.60 3.71
CA ASN A 155 14.63 0.88 4.31
C ASN A 155 14.24 -0.52 4.79
N VAL A 156 13.03 -0.70 5.32
CA VAL A 156 12.48 -2.03 5.62
C VAL A 156 12.38 -2.88 4.36
N VAL A 157 11.80 -2.34 3.28
CA VAL A 157 11.71 -3.07 1.99
C VAL A 157 13.11 -3.41 1.45
N LYS A 158 14.07 -2.48 1.54
CA LYS A 158 15.44 -2.71 1.11
C LYS A 158 16.11 -3.84 1.89
N ASP A 159 15.88 -3.93 3.19
CA ASP A 159 16.38 -5.04 4.01
C ASP A 159 15.76 -6.38 3.61
N LEU A 160 14.44 -6.41 3.41
CA LEU A 160 13.73 -7.61 2.96
C LEU A 160 14.25 -8.11 1.60
N LEU A 161 14.53 -7.20 0.67
CA LEU A 161 15.08 -7.53 -0.65
C LEU A 161 16.51 -8.03 -0.60
N THR A 162 17.35 -7.46 0.27
CA THR A 162 18.79 -7.76 0.30
C THR A 162 19.12 -8.99 1.13
N LYS A 163 18.43 -9.21 2.26
CA LYS A 163 18.80 -10.24 3.24
C LYS A 163 17.84 -11.43 3.28
N LYS A 164 16.62 -11.32 2.75
CA LYS A 164 15.50 -12.20 3.15
C LYS A 164 14.73 -12.87 2.00
N GLY A 165 15.23 -12.80 0.76
CA GLY A 165 14.75 -13.65 -0.35
C GLY A 165 13.40 -13.27 -0.96
N PHE A 166 12.96 -12.01 -0.79
CA PHE A 166 11.71 -11.53 -1.39
C PHE A 166 11.89 -11.16 -2.86
N LEU A 167 10.84 -11.37 -3.66
CA LEU A 167 10.79 -10.91 -5.05
C LEU A 167 10.53 -9.40 -5.10
N PRO A 168 11.33 -8.60 -5.85
CA PRO A 168 11.13 -7.16 -5.98
C PRO A 168 9.73 -6.76 -6.45
N ALA A 169 9.12 -7.56 -7.33
CA ALA A 169 7.78 -7.30 -7.85
C ALA A 169 6.66 -7.44 -6.80
N LYS A 170 6.97 -8.03 -5.63
CA LYS A 170 5.99 -8.37 -4.58
C LYS A 170 6.03 -7.44 -3.38
N LEU A 171 6.92 -6.46 -3.39
CA LEU A 171 7.08 -5.50 -2.29
C LEU A 171 6.80 -4.09 -2.77
N ALA A 172 6.10 -3.32 -1.93
CA ALA A 172 5.92 -1.89 -2.09
C ALA A 172 6.11 -1.20 -0.74
N ALA A 173 6.68 0.01 -0.75
CA ALA A 173 6.79 0.87 0.43
C ALA A 173 5.82 2.04 0.31
N ILE A 174 5.12 2.36 1.40
CA ILE A 174 4.18 3.48 1.51
C ILE A 174 4.47 4.25 2.79
N GLY A 175 4.47 5.57 2.73
CA GLY A 175 4.54 6.44 3.92
C GLY A 175 3.24 7.21 4.12
N TYR A 176 2.67 7.12 5.32
CA TYR A 176 1.48 7.91 5.69
C TYR A 176 1.80 9.09 6.62
N GLY A 177 3.02 9.18 7.14
CA GLY A 177 3.38 10.16 8.16
C GLY A 177 2.51 10.03 9.41
N GLU A 178 2.07 11.19 9.91
CA GLU A 178 1.26 11.33 11.13
C GLU A 178 -0.26 11.28 10.88
N TYR A 179 -0.68 11.23 9.60
CA TYR A 179 -2.09 11.44 9.21
C TYR A 179 -2.99 10.22 9.41
N HIS A 180 -2.42 9.08 9.80
CA HIS A 180 -3.16 7.84 10.08
C HIS A 180 -2.85 7.32 11.51
N PRO A 181 -3.22 8.07 12.57
CA PRO A 181 -3.00 7.63 13.94
C PRO A 181 -3.97 6.49 14.32
N ILE A 182 -3.49 5.47 15.03
CA ILE A 182 -4.35 4.45 15.65
C ILE A 182 -4.90 4.90 17.00
N VAL A 183 -4.18 5.81 17.65
CA VAL A 183 -4.54 6.40 18.94
C VAL A 183 -4.28 7.90 18.91
N VAL A 184 -5.00 8.68 19.71
CA VAL A 184 -4.82 10.14 19.76
C VAL A 184 -3.42 10.47 20.31
N ASN A 185 -2.71 11.42 19.68
CA ASN A 185 -1.35 11.84 20.08
C ASN A 185 -1.29 12.74 21.34
N ASN A 186 -2.09 12.45 22.35
CA ASN A 186 -2.15 13.23 23.58
C ASN A 186 -1.06 12.85 24.60
N THR A 187 -0.65 11.58 24.64
CA THR A 187 0.35 11.07 25.59
C THR A 187 1.60 10.57 24.87
N ALA A 188 2.74 10.58 25.57
CA ALA A 188 3.98 10.02 25.04
C ALA A 188 3.83 8.55 24.66
N GLU A 189 3.06 7.78 25.43
CA GLU A 189 2.76 6.38 25.17
C GLU A 189 1.96 6.20 23.87
N ASN A 190 0.92 7.00 23.67
CA ASN A 190 0.13 6.96 22.44
C ASN A 190 0.94 7.33 21.20
N ARG A 191 1.85 8.32 21.32
CA ARG A 191 2.77 8.66 20.23
C ARG A 191 3.66 7.48 19.84
N LYS A 192 4.15 6.68 20.80
CA LYS A 192 4.96 5.49 20.48
C LYS A 192 4.18 4.47 19.67
N ARG A 193 2.91 4.24 20.02
CA ARG A 193 2.03 3.34 19.27
C ARG A 193 1.76 3.84 17.84
N ASN A 194 1.80 5.15 17.63
CA ASN A 194 1.69 5.74 16.29
C ASN A 194 2.99 5.66 15.48
N ARG A 195 4.15 5.49 16.13
CA ARG A 195 5.41 5.12 15.46
C ARG A 195 5.44 3.61 15.26
N ARG A 196 4.95 3.19 14.09
CA ARG A 196 4.74 1.78 13.76
C ARG A 196 5.05 1.50 12.31
N VAL A 197 5.33 0.23 12.04
CA VAL A 197 5.45 -0.31 10.68
C VAL A 197 4.36 -1.35 10.49
N VAL A 198 3.59 -1.23 9.41
CA VAL A 198 2.54 -2.19 9.08
C VAL A 198 2.97 -2.98 7.85
N PHE A 199 2.90 -4.30 7.93
CA PHE A 199 3.00 -5.19 6.78
C PHE A 199 1.58 -5.57 6.39
N PHE A 200 1.15 -5.10 5.22
CA PHE A 200 -0.16 -5.39 4.67
C PHE A 200 -0.03 -6.34 3.48
N VAL A 201 -0.44 -7.58 3.69
CA VAL A 201 -0.46 -8.63 2.66
C VAL A 201 -1.81 -8.56 1.95
N LYS A 202 -1.84 -8.11 0.70
CA LYS A 202 -3.08 -7.92 -0.07
C LYS A 202 -3.63 -9.22 -0.61
N THR A 203 -4.94 -9.45 -0.45
CA THR A 203 -5.62 -10.62 -1.04
C THR A 203 -5.74 -10.49 -2.56
N ASN A 204 -5.92 -9.26 -3.07
CA ASN A 204 -5.92 -8.99 -4.51
C ASN A 204 -4.59 -8.36 -4.91
N SER A 205 -3.72 -9.15 -5.53
CA SER A 205 -2.46 -8.68 -6.07
C SER A 205 -2.70 -7.66 -7.18
N TYR A 206 -1.79 -6.70 -7.34
CA TYR A 206 -1.78 -5.83 -8.50
C TYR A 206 -1.75 -6.69 -9.76
N PRO A 207 -2.49 -6.31 -10.81
CA PRO A 207 -2.42 -7.05 -12.07
C PRO A 207 -0.98 -7.01 -12.54
N ASP A 208 -0.34 -8.19 -12.60
CA ASP A 208 0.97 -8.34 -13.21
C ASP A 208 0.85 -7.77 -14.62
N LYS A 209 1.41 -6.58 -14.84
CA LYS A 209 1.69 -6.13 -16.19
C LYS A 209 2.67 -7.15 -16.73
N LYS A 210 2.19 -8.11 -17.52
CA LYS A 210 3.04 -9.03 -18.28
C LYS A 210 4.22 -8.21 -18.78
N ALA A 211 5.43 -8.62 -18.36
CA ALA A 211 6.66 -7.98 -18.78
C ALA A 211 6.54 -7.68 -20.27
N VAL A 212 6.63 -6.39 -20.64
CA VAL A 212 6.72 -6.00 -22.04
C VAL A 212 7.87 -6.83 -22.59
N ALA A 213 7.57 -7.73 -23.54
CA ALA A 213 8.56 -8.63 -24.10
C ALA A 213 9.76 -7.78 -24.57
N PRO A 214 11.00 -8.11 -24.21
CA PRO A 214 12.15 -7.41 -24.75
C PRO A 214 12.28 -7.82 -26.23
N GLY A 215 11.65 -7.05 -27.11
CA GLY A 215 11.44 -7.49 -28.48
C GLY A 215 10.87 -6.43 -29.41
N GLU A 216 11.33 -5.18 -29.32
CA GLU A 216 11.45 -4.33 -30.50
C GLU A 216 12.51 -3.27 -30.23
N LYS A 217 13.73 -3.56 -30.69
CA LYS A 217 14.77 -2.54 -30.87
C LYS A 217 14.23 -1.55 -31.91
N LYS A 218 13.69 -0.43 -31.47
CA LYS A 218 13.56 0.74 -32.34
C LYS A 218 14.96 1.32 -32.53
N ALA A 219 15.64 0.84 -33.57
CA ALA A 219 16.90 1.41 -34.01
C ALA A 219 16.67 2.87 -34.44
N ALA A 220 17.49 3.75 -33.87
CA ALA A 220 17.88 5.08 -34.35
C ALA A 220 16.78 6.10 -34.71
N HIS A 221 16.67 7.14 -33.87
CA HIS A 221 17.05 8.51 -34.25
C HIS A 221 17.12 9.41 -33.00
N GLY A 222 18.27 10.02 -32.75
CA GLY A 222 18.48 11.01 -31.69
C GLY A 222 19.80 10.83 -30.95
N ALA A 223 20.92 11.00 -31.66
CA ALA A 223 22.21 11.22 -31.01
C ALA A 223 22.16 12.48 -30.13
N PRO A 224 22.92 12.53 -29.02
CA PRO A 224 22.87 13.63 -28.07
C PRO A 224 23.40 14.92 -28.70
N ALA A 225 22.61 15.98 -28.67
CA ALA A 225 23.08 17.32 -29.01
C ALA A 225 24.11 17.76 -27.96
N GLN A 226 25.39 17.68 -28.31
CA GLN A 226 26.45 18.40 -27.63
C GLN A 226 26.27 19.92 -27.89
N PRO A 227 26.55 20.78 -26.91
CA PRO A 227 26.51 22.22 -27.10
C PRO A 227 27.64 22.63 -28.05
N ALA A 228 27.29 23.22 -29.19
CA ALA A 228 28.23 23.66 -30.20
C ALA A 228 29.14 24.76 -29.63
N ALA A 229 30.45 24.48 -29.66
CA ALA A 229 31.51 25.45 -29.46
C ALA A 229 31.53 26.46 -30.62
N ALA A 230 31.87 27.71 -30.28
CA ALA A 230 32.04 28.84 -31.18
C ALA A 230 33.14 28.60 -32.23
N PRO A 231 33.09 29.24 -33.42
CA PRO A 231 34.24 29.31 -34.30
C PRO A 231 35.10 30.52 -33.95
N GLU A 232 36.38 30.27 -33.65
CA GLU A 232 37.42 31.31 -33.64
C GLU A 232 37.88 31.64 -35.07
N GLY A 233 38.03 32.93 -35.36
CA GLY A 233 39.23 33.45 -36.02
C GLY A 233 39.14 33.87 -37.49
N GLY A 234 39.15 35.19 -37.73
CA GLY A 234 39.85 35.77 -38.88
C GLY A 234 39.30 37.07 -39.46
N ALA A 235 39.74 38.22 -38.89
CA ALA A 235 40.17 39.46 -39.56
C ALA A 235 39.58 40.76 -38.96
N GLU A 236 40.39 41.44 -38.15
CA GLU A 236 40.40 42.91 -37.92
C GLU A 236 40.78 43.66 -39.23
N PRO A 237 40.64 45.02 -39.34
CA PRO A 237 40.63 46.02 -38.27
C PRO A 237 39.61 47.18 -38.40
N ALA A 238 39.47 47.94 -37.29
CA ALA A 238 39.45 49.42 -37.21
C ALA A 238 38.33 50.05 -36.34
N ALA A 239 38.80 50.57 -35.19
CA ALA A 239 38.51 51.88 -34.57
C ALA A 239 37.08 52.28 -34.10
N GLN A 240 37.05 52.60 -32.79
CA GLN A 240 36.09 53.31 -31.91
C GLN A 240 35.49 54.63 -32.49
N PRO A 241 34.46 55.31 -31.89
CA PRO A 241 34.20 55.39 -30.44
C PRO A 241 32.74 55.59 -29.94
N GLU A 242 32.65 55.66 -28.60
CA GLU A 242 31.75 56.46 -27.76
C GLU A 242 30.31 55.97 -27.45
N ALA A 243 30.06 55.92 -26.13
CA ALA A 243 28.76 55.72 -25.50
C ALA A 243 28.05 57.07 -25.28
N PRO A 244 26.71 57.10 -25.26
CA PRO A 244 25.97 58.16 -24.57
C PRO A 244 25.43 57.70 -23.21
N PRO A 245 25.17 58.64 -22.28
CA PRO A 245 25.36 58.41 -20.85
C PRO A 245 24.05 58.28 -20.06
N ALA A 246 24.23 57.86 -18.80
CA ALA A 246 23.23 57.91 -17.75
C ALA A 246 22.82 59.35 -17.42
N GLU A 247 21.52 59.58 -17.24
CA GLU A 247 20.96 60.86 -16.79
C GLU A 247 20.65 60.78 -15.28
N GLN A 248 21.23 61.72 -14.53
CA GLN A 248 20.96 62.03 -13.12
C GLN A 248 20.47 63.50 -13.02
N PRO A 249 19.91 63.93 -11.87
CA PRO A 249 18.85 64.95 -11.77
C PRO A 249 19.34 66.37 -11.39
N GLU A 250 18.55 67.41 -11.72
CA GLU A 250 18.47 68.74 -11.08
C GLU A 250 17.41 69.59 -11.82
N ALA A 251 16.66 70.57 -11.29
CA ALA A 251 16.74 71.40 -10.09
C ALA A 251 15.35 72.03 -9.75
N ALA A 252 15.20 72.50 -8.50
CA ALA A 252 14.15 73.43 -8.01
C ALA A 252 14.37 74.87 -8.57
N PRO A 253 13.54 75.94 -8.34
CA PRO A 253 12.91 76.32 -7.05
C PRO A 253 11.56 77.13 -7.08
N ALA A 254 11.08 77.49 -5.88
CA ALA A 254 10.44 78.77 -5.46
C ALA A 254 8.97 78.78 -4.95
N GLY A 255 8.80 79.36 -3.73
CA GLY A 255 7.58 79.94 -3.11
C GLY A 255 6.64 78.93 -2.43
N GLU A 256 6.03 79.11 -1.26
CA GLU A 256 5.79 80.28 -0.38
C GLU A 256 5.34 79.78 1.02
N GLU A 257 5.39 80.67 2.01
CA GLU A 257 5.22 80.49 3.46
C GLU A 257 3.86 79.98 3.97
N ALA A 258 3.83 79.38 5.18
CA ALA A 258 3.07 79.83 6.37
C ALA A 258 2.49 78.71 7.28
N GLN A 259 3.09 78.61 8.49
CA GLN A 259 2.52 78.37 9.84
C GLN A 259 1.72 77.09 10.24
N PRO A 260 1.88 76.63 11.50
CA PRO A 260 1.11 75.52 12.09
C PRO A 260 -0.12 76.00 12.87
N VAL A 261 -1.16 75.16 12.97
CA VAL A 261 -2.27 75.36 13.92
C VAL A 261 -2.43 74.12 14.80
N GLU A 262 -2.31 74.35 16.11
CA GLU A 262 -2.55 73.44 17.23
C GLU A 262 -4.04 73.07 17.44
N GLY A 263 -4.25 72.02 18.25
CA GLY A 263 -5.41 71.84 19.13
C GLY A 263 -6.36 70.73 18.67
N ARG A 264 -6.78 69.76 19.49
CA ARG A 264 -6.89 69.68 20.95
C ARG A 264 -7.04 68.22 21.37
#